data_AF-A0A2T2W0P1-F1
#
_entry.id   AF-A0A2T2W0P1-F1
#
_cell.length_a   1.000
_cell.length_b   1.000
_cell.length_c   1.000
_cell.angle_alpha   90.00
_cell.angle_beta   90.00
_cell.angle_gamma   90.00
#
_symmetry.space_group_name_H-M   'P 1'
#
loop_
_entity.id
_entity.type
_entity.pdbx_description
1 polymer ?
#
loop_
_entity_poly.entity_id
_entity_poly.type
_entity_poly.pdbx_seq_one_letter_code
_entity_poly.pdbx_strand_id
1 'polypeptide(L)'
;MQPHFEALLKRRLRQEIAHRPPLFPWEKGLQDYPDALQAGAASIWLDHLKNLSVPGGVPDDVLANLLNQCQQVTADLRQTGRRLVEAVETLFPAQPQTLEYVAGLVARPAYRSAQTQTLAQVDYANASTQQQVALAMLAAQSIFEALSLTVSEANPSQEQTWLTTAGLLRVQATCSESHLEVRAVMPMGGSVVLTSLDETAGSERSTPGELVLRLATHPGALHRLDVSLAQAQGQPLSFQVMIAD
;
A
#
# COMPACT_ATOMS: atom_id res chain seq x y z
N MET A 1 -35.08 42.65 -20.89
CA MET A 1 -34.00 42.69 -21.91
C MET A 1 -32.63 42.21 -21.38
N GLN A 2 -32.54 41.54 -20.22
CA GLN A 2 -31.24 41.13 -19.63
C GLN A 2 -30.84 39.63 -19.69
N PRO A 3 -31.76 38.62 -19.68
CA PRO A 3 -31.33 37.22 -19.53
C PRO A 3 -30.67 36.63 -20.79
N HIS A 4 -31.03 37.15 -21.97
CA HIS A 4 -30.45 36.70 -23.24
C HIS A 4 -28.99 37.14 -23.41
N PHE A 5 -28.67 38.35 -22.97
CA PHE A 5 -27.31 38.88 -23.04
C PHE A 5 -26.38 38.12 -22.09
N GLU A 6 -26.82 37.83 -20.86
CA GLU A 6 -26.05 37.03 -19.91
C GLU A 6 -25.81 35.60 -20.41
N ALA A 7 -26.81 34.98 -21.04
CA ALA A 7 -26.67 33.64 -21.61
C ALA A 7 -25.66 33.61 -22.76
N LEU A 8 -25.68 34.61 -23.64
CA LEU A 8 -24.70 34.76 -24.72
C LEU A 8 -23.29 35.01 -24.17
N LEU A 9 -23.16 35.85 -23.13
CA LEU A 9 -21.88 36.15 -22.50
C LEU A 9 -21.28 34.90 -21.84
N LYS A 10 -22.08 34.15 -21.07
CA LYS A 10 -21.64 32.88 -20.44
C LYS A 10 -21.22 31.86 -21.49
N ARG A 11 -21.95 31.75 -22.59
CA ARG A 11 -21.61 30.84 -23.70
C ARG A 11 -20.27 31.21 -24.33
N ARG A 12 -20.04 32.50 -24.58
CA ARG A 12 -18.79 32.99 -25.16
C ARG A 12 -17.60 32.78 -24.22
N LEU A 13 -17.74 33.11 -22.94
CA LEU A 13 -16.72 32.89 -21.92
C LEU A 13 -16.37 31.41 -21.76
N ARG A 14 -17.35 30.50 -21.78
CA ARG A 14 -17.10 29.06 -21.74
C ARG A 14 -16.30 28.56 -22.95
N GLN A 15 -16.62 29.06 -24.14
CA GLN A 15 -15.84 28.75 -25.33
C GLN A 15 -14.41 29.30 -25.19
N GLU A 16 -14.24 30.52 -24.70
CA GLU A 16 -12.93 31.14 -24.55
C GLU A 16 -12.07 30.41 -23.51
N ILE A 17 -12.63 30.02 -22.37
CA ILE A 17 -11.96 29.20 -21.35
C ILE A 17 -11.54 27.83 -21.90
N ALA A 18 -12.36 27.20 -22.74
CA ALA A 18 -12.01 25.93 -23.36
C ALA A 18 -10.81 26.03 -24.32
N HIS A 19 -10.67 27.18 -25.01
CA HIS A 19 -9.57 27.40 -25.95
C HIS A 19 -8.34 28.04 -25.30
N ARG A 20 -8.53 28.74 -24.17
CA ARG A 20 -7.52 29.43 -23.38
C ARG A 20 -7.90 29.37 -21.90
N PRO A 21 -7.58 28.27 -21.22
CA PRO A 21 -7.87 28.18 -19.80
C PRO A 21 -7.09 29.28 -19.07
N PRO A 22 -7.70 29.85 -18.01
CA PRO A 22 -7.04 30.89 -17.23
C PRO A 22 -5.76 30.34 -16.63
N LEU A 23 -4.66 31.05 -16.86
CA LEU A 23 -3.38 30.76 -16.22
C LEU A 23 -3.32 31.47 -14.87
N PHE A 24 -2.67 30.85 -13.89
CA PHE A 24 -2.39 31.54 -12.64
C PHE A 24 -1.33 32.64 -12.84
N PRO A 25 -1.29 33.68 -12.00
CA PRO A 25 -0.38 34.83 -12.18
C PRO A 25 1.11 34.49 -12.24
N TRP A 26 1.51 33.32 -11.73
CA TRP A 26 2.89 32.84 -11.73
C TRP A 26 3.20 31.88 -12.90
N GLU A 27 2.21 31.52 -13.73
CA GLU A 27 2.37 30.62 -14.86
C GLU A 27 2.71 31.36 -16.14
N LYS A 28 3.74 30.89 -16.83
CA LYS A 28 4.21 31.47 -18.10
C LYS A 28 3.57 30.83 -19.33
N GLY A 29 2.70 29.83 -19.16
CA GLY A 29 2.00 29.11 -20.23
C GLY A 29 1.21 27.92 -19.67
N LEU A 30 0.42 27.24 -20.52
CA LEU A 30 -0.15 25.94 -20.15
C LEU A 30 1.00 24.95 -19.95
N GLN A 31 1.16 24.50 -18.72
CA GLN A 31 2.09 23.44 -18.37
C GLN A 31 1.24 22.21 -18.04
N ASP A 32 1.57 21.06 -18.63
CA ASP A 32 1.05 19.80 -18.13
C ASP A 32 1.55 19.65 -16.70
N TYR A 33 0.64 19.80 -15.74
CA TYR A 33 0.97 19.49 -14.36
C TYR A 33 1.24 17.98 -14.33
N PRO A 34 2.38 17.53 -13.77
CA PRO A 34 2.48 16.12 -13.43
C PRO A 34 1.29 15.77 -12.54
N ASP A 35 0.53 14.73 -12.93
CA ASP A 35 -0.59 14.20 -12.16
C ASP A 35 -0.10 13.84 -10.77
N ALA A 36 -0.30 14.77 -9.84
CA ALA A 36 0.28 14.80 -8.51
C ALA A 36 1.82 14.66 -8.51
N LEU A 37 2.47 15.66 -7.92
CA LEU A 37 3.72 15.41 -7.24
C LEU A 37 3.54 14.16 -6.37
N GLN A 38 4.27 13.08 -6.66
CA GLN A 38 4.57 12.00 -5.71
C GLN A 38 5.44 12.57 -4.57
N ALA A 39 4.95 13.61 -3.90
CA ALA A 39 5.64 14.35 -2.87
C ALA A 39 4.96 14.04 -1.55
N GLY A 40 5.59 13.15 -0.78
CA GLY A 40 6.04 13.48 0.57
C GLY A 40 5.01 13.95 1.61
N ALA A 41 3.71 13.81 1.38
CA ALA A 41 2.78 13.70 2.49
C ALA A 41 3.15 12.37 3.14
N ALA A 42 3.73 12.42 4.34
CA ALA A 42 3.96 11.23 5.16
C ALA A 42 2.67 10.41 5.10
N SER A 43 2.72 9.33 4.32
CA SER A 43 1.55 8.50 4.08
C SER A 43 1.03 8.14 5.46
N ILE A 44 -0.27 8.33 5.72
CA ILE A 44 -0.86 8.08 7.05
C ILE A 44 -0.62 6.65 7.54
N TRP A 45 -0.16 5.79 6.62
CA TRP A 45 0.23 4.41 6.79
C TRP A 45 1.66 4.24 7.35
N LEU A 46 2.55 5.23 7.26
CA LEU A 46 3.96 5.14 7.68
C LEU A 46 4.15 5.00 9.19
N ASP A 47 3.22 5.50 9.99
CA ASP A 47 3.33 5.45 11.46
C ASP A 47 3.38 4.01 11.98
N HIS A 48 2.71 3.07 11.30
CA HIS A 48 2.84 1.67 11.62
C HIS A 48 4.23 1.12 11.26
N LEU A 49 4.80 1.51 10.13
CA LEU A 49 6.10 1.02 9.66
C LEU A 49 7.24 1.39 10.61
N LYS A 50 7.15 2.55 11.26
CA LYS A 50 8.11 2.97 12.30
C LYS A 50 8.10 2.06 13.53
N ASN A 51 6.98 1.40 13.78
CA ASN A 51 6.80 0.44 14.89
C ASN A 51 7.05 -1.01 14.45
N LEU A 52 7.12 -1.29 13.15
CA LEU A 52 7.57 -2.60 12.68
C LEU A 52 9.03 -2.78 13.11
N SER A 53 9.39 -4.02 13.43
CA SER A 53 10.73 -4.44 13.82
C SER A 53 11.70 -4.43 12.63
N VAL A 54 11.76 -3.32 11.91
CA VAL A 54 12.71 -3.09 10.82
C VAL A 54 14.06 -2.73 11.44
N PRO A 55 15.11 -3.56 11.26
CA PRO A 55 16.43 -3.23 11.75
C PRO A 55 16.99 -1.99 11.04
N GLY A 56 17.81 -1.20 11.75
CA GLY A 56 18.77 -0.29 11.11
C GLY A 56 18.30 1.07 10.60
N GLY A 57 17.28 1.70 11.21
CA GLY A 57 17.00 3.13 11.02
C GLY A 57 16.75 3.55 9.57
N VAL A 58 15.99 2.75 8.81
CA VAL A 58 15.68 3.02 7.41
C VAL A 58 14.95 4.38 7.29
N PRO A 59 15.40 5.29 6.40
CA PRO A 59 14.78 6.59 6.20
C PRO A 59 13.30 6.52 5.79
N ASP A 60 12.51 7.51 6.21
CA ASP A 60 11.05 7.58 5.96
C ASP A 60 10.70 7.57 4.46
N ASP A 61 11.52 8.19 3.61
CA ASP A 61 11.35 8.22 2.16
C ASP A 61 11.55 6.84 1.52
N VAL A 62 12.55 6.08 2.01
CA VAL A 62 12.79 4.70 1.59
C VAL A 62 11.62 3.81 2.03
N LEU A 63 11.14 3.96 3.27
CA LEU A 63 9.97 3.21 3.77
C LEU A 63 8.70 3.54 2.98
N ALA A 64 8.47 4.80 2.62
CA ALA A 64 7.33 5.21 1.81
C ALA A 64 7.38 4.60 0.40
N ASN A 65 8.55 4.60 -0.23
CA ASN A 65 8.73 3.96 -1.52
C ASN A 65 8.49 2.45 -1.41
N LEU A 66 9.12 1.78 -0.44
CA LEU A 66 8.92 0.35 -0.20
C LEU A 66 7.46 -0.01 0.03
N LEU A 67 6.73 0.76 0.84
CA LEU A 67 5.30 0.53 1.07
C LEU A 67 4.50 0.60 -0.24
N ASN A 68 4.77 1.61 -1.07
CA ASN A 68 4.11 1.76 -2.36
C ASN A 68 4.44 0.61 -3.32
N GLN A 69 5.70 0.16 -3.35
CA GLN A 69 6.12 -0.98 -4.17
C GLN A 69 5.50 -2.28 -3.68
N CYS A 70 5.54 -2.56 -2.37
CA CYS A 70 4.97 -3.78 -1.79
C CYS A 70 3.46 -3.91 -2.03
N GLN A 71 2.72 -2.80 -2.09
CA GLN A 71 1.30 -2.80 -2.45
C GLN A 71 1.03 -3.03 -3.93
N GLN A 72 1.99 -2.73 -4.81
CA GLN A 72 1.89 -2.89 -6.25
C GLN A 72 2.38 -4.26 -6.74
N VAL A 73 3.26 -4.92 -5.98
CA VAL A 73 3.83 -6.22 -6.35
C VAL A 73 2.71 -7.25 -6.52
N THR A 74 2.53 -7.66 -7.77
CA THR A 74 1.54 -8.65 -8.20
C THR A 74 2.03 -10.09 -8.06
N ALA A 75 3.30 -10.30 -7.75
CA ALA A 75 3.86 -11.64 -7.60
C ALA A 75 3.16 -12.43 -6.47
N ASP A 76 2.91 -13.70 -6.74
CA ASP A 76 2.27 -14.66 -5.84
C ASP A 76 2.95 -14.65 -4.47
N LEU A 77 2.17 -14.66 -3.38
CA LEU A 77 2.66 -14.73 -2.00
C LEU A 77 3.66 -15.87 -1.79
N ARG A 78 3.53 -16.95 -2.55
CA ARG A 78 4.39 -18.14 -2.50
C ARG A 78 5.81 -17.86 -3.03
N GLN A 79 6.01 -16.80 -3.82
CA GLN A 79 7.29 -16.44 -4.45
C GLN A 79 8.01 -15.32 -3.67
N THR A 80 8.21 -15.50 -2.36
CA THR A 80 8.79 -14.48 -1.46
C THR A 80 10.07 -13.83 -2.00
N GLY A 81 11.03 -14.63 -2.48
CA GLY A 81 12.30 -14.09 -3.01
C GLY A 81 12.09 -13.16 -4.22
N ARG A 82 11.19 -13.52 -5.14
CA ARG A 82 10.88 -12.70 -6.31
C ARG A 82 10.15 -11.42 -5.92
N ARG A 83 9.19 -11.51 -5.00
CA ARG A 83 8.48 -10.34 -4.45
C ARG A 83 9.44 -9.33 -3.82
N LEU A 84 10.45 -9.82 -3.08
CA LEU A 84 11.45 -8.97 -2.46
C LEU A 84 12.34 -8.26 -3.48
N VAL A 85 12.78 -8.97 -4.53
CA VAL A 85 13.56 -8.35 -5.62
C VAL A 85 12.72 -7.27 -6.30
N GLU A 86 11.50 -7.59 -6.71
CA GLU A 86 10.59 -6.67 -7.43
C GLU A 86 10.27 -5.42 -6.59
N ALA A 87 10.06 -5.57 -5.28
CA ALA A 87 9.78 -4.44 -4.40
C ALA A 87 10.97 -3.48 -4.22
N VAL A 88 12.20 -3.99 -4.30
CA VAL A 88 13.42 -3.26 -3.95
C VAL A 88 14.23 -2.84 -5.19
N GLU A 89 13.93 -3.40 -6.35
CA GLU A 89 14.64 -3.14 -7.62
C GLU A 89 14.73 -1.66 -7.98
N THR A 90 13.64 -0.92 -7.77
CA THR A 90 13.58 0.53 -8.08
C THR A 90 14.52 1.36 -7.22
N LEU A 91 14.86 0.90 -6.01
CA LEU A 91 15.79 1.57 -5.10
C LEU A 91 17.26 1.25 -5.46
N PHE A 92 17.53 0.11 -6.10
CA PHE A 92 18.89 -0.34 -6.40
C PHE A 92 19.04 -0.85 -7.85
N PRO A 93 18.74 -0.02 -8.87
CA PRO A 93 18.72 -0.45 -10.28
C PRO A 93 20.08 -0.90 -10.82
N ALA A 94 21.18 -0.49 -10.18
CA ALA A 94 22.53 -0.83 -10.61
C ALA A 94 23.03 -2.21 -10.12
N GLN A 95 22.26 -2.95 -9.31
CA GLN A 95 22.76 -4.12 -8.57
C GLN A 95 21.87 -5.37 -8.63
N PRO A 96 21.46 -5.83 -9.83
CA PRO A 96 20.55 -6.98 -9.96
C PRO A 96 21.10 -8.26 -9.32
N GLN A 97 22.40 -8.53 -9.44
CA GLN A 97 23.05 -9.72 -8.86
C GLN A 97 23.02 -9.71 -7.33
N THR A 98 23.20 -8.54 -6.71
CA THR A 98 23.17 -8.39 -5.26
C THR A 98 21.75 -8.57 -4.73
N LEU A 99 20.74 -8.07 -5.46
CA LEU A 99 19.33 -8.26 -5.12
C LEU A 99 18.97 -9.76 -5.04
N GLU A 100 19.27 -10.53 -6.09
CA GLU A 100 18.94 -11.96 -6.13
C GLU A 100 19.62 -12.75 -5.00
N TYR A 101 20.89 -12.47 -4.76
CA TYR A 101 21.65 -13.12 -3.68
C TYR A 101 21.06 -12.83 -2.30
N VAL A 102 20.78 -11.55 -2.00
CA VAL A 102 20.25 -11.15 -0.70
C VAL A 102 18.80 -11.63 -0.52
N ALA A 103 17.99 -11.61 -1.57
CA ALA A 103 16.61 -12.12 -1.52
C ALA A 103 16.56 -13.61 -1.17
N GLY A 104 17.49 -14.41 -1.71
CA GLY A 104 17.63 -15.83 -1.37
C GLY A 104 17.99 -16.08 0.10
N LEU A 105 18.70 -15.14 0.74
CA LEU A 105 19.04 -15.20 2.16
C LEU A 105 17.86 -14.76 3.04
N VAL A 106 17.23 -13.62 2.72
CA VAL A 106 16.12 -13.03 3.50
C VAL A 106 14.85 -13.89 3.45
N ALA A 107 14.64 -14.60 2.34
CA ALA A 107 13.52 -15.54 2.21
C ALA A 107 13.63 -16.76 3.15
N ARG A 108 14.81 -17.06 3.71
CA ARG A 108 15.03 -18.22 4.60
C ARG A 108 14.90 -17.79 6.07
N PRO A 109 13.95 -18.34 6.86
CA PRO A 109 13.71 -17.91 8.23
C PRO A 109 14.93 -17.96 9.17
N ALA A 110 15.77 -18.99 9.04
CA ALA A 110 16.97 -19.16 9.87
C ALA A 110 18.06 -18.12 9.59
N TYR A 111 18.18 -17.66 8.34
CA TYR A 111 19.14 -16.63 7.96
C TYR A 111 18.62 -15.24 8.30
N ARG A 112 17.30 -15.03 8.19
CA ARG A 112 16.63 -13.80 8.58
C ARG A 112 16.90 -13.42 10.04
N SER A 113 16.66 -14.34 10.99
CA SER A 113 16.80 -14.02 12.43
C SER A 113 18.23 -13.60 12.80
N ALA A 114 19.24 -14.27 12.23
CA ALA A 114 20.65 -13.93 12.44
C ALA A 114 21.03 -12.58 11.78
N GLN A 115 20.53 -12.32 10.57
CA GLN A 115 20.80 -11.07 9.86
C GLN A 115 20.12 -9.88 10.52
N THR A 116 18.87 -10.02 10.97
CA THR A 116 18.15 -8.96 11.70
C THR A 116 18.92 -8.53 12.96
N GLN A 117 19.46 -9.47 13.73
CA GLN A 117 20.25 -9.15 14.93
C GLN A 117 21.55 -8.41 14.60
N THR A 118 22.21 -8.81 13.51
CA THR A 118 23.49 -8.22 13.09
C THR A 118 23.30 -6.83 12.47
N LEU A 119 22.20 -6.63 11.75
CA LEU A 119 21.88 -5.39 11.03
C LEU A 119 21.10 -4.38 11.89
N ALA A 120 20.58 -4.78 13.05
CA ALA A 120 19.82 -3.90 13.95
C ALA A 120 20.61 -2.67 14.43
N GLN A 121 21.94 -2.77 14.50
CA GLN A 121 22.82 -1.68 14.94
C GLN A 121 23.42 -0.88 13.78
N VAL A 122 23.15 -1.27 12.53
CA VAL A 122 23.73 -0.62 11.36
C VAL A 122 22.86 0.55 10.95
N ASP A 123 23.44 1.74 10.88
CA ASP A 123 22.78 2.91 10.33
C ASP A 123 22.72 2.83 8.80
N TYR A 124 21.51 2.82 8.24
CA TYR A 124 21.28 2.73 6.80
C TYR A 124 22.09 3.73 5.99
N ALA A 125 22.23 4.98 6.46
CA ALA A 125 22.93 6.03 5.71
C ALA A 125 24.44 5.76 5.56
N ASN A 126 25.03 5.08 6.54
CA ASN A 126 26.46 4.76 6.60
C ASN A 126 26.78 3.30 6.22
N ALA A 127 25.74 2.52 5.92
CA ALA A 127 25.85 1.12 5.58
C ALA A 127 26.50 0.92 4.20
N SER A 128 27.20 -0.21 4.03
CA SER A 128 27.64 -0.62 2.69
C SER A 128 26.43 -0.89 1.81
N THR A 129 26.61 -0.83 0.50
CA THR A 129 25.50 -1.01 -0.45
C THR A 129 24.81 -2.37 -0.29
N GLN A 130 25.57 -3.42 -0.01
CA GLN A 130 25.02 -4.75 0.31
C GLN A 130 24.20 -4.75 1.61
N GLN A 131 24.62 -3.99 2.63
CA GLN A 131 23.88 -3.84 3.88
C GLN A 131 22.59 -3.01 3.68
N GLN A 132 22.62 -1.95 2.87
CA GLN A 132 21.44 -1.16 2.52
C GLN A 132 20.39 -2.02 1.79
N VAL A 133 20.82 -2.86 0.85
CA VAL A 133 19.95 -3.83 0.17
C VAL A 133 19.35 -4.81 1.17
N ALA A 134 20.15 -5.37 2.09
CA ALA A 134 19.66 -6.28 3.11
C ALA A 134 18.64 -5.63 4.06
N LEU A 135 18.92 -4.40 4.52
CA LEU A 135 18.00 -3.62 5.35
C LEU A 135 16.68 -3.32 4.62
N ALA A 136 16.75 -2.89 3.36
CA ALA A 136 15.57 -2.63 2.53
C ALA A 136 14.75 -3.90 2.28
N MET A 137 15.39 -5.05 2.03
CA MET A 137 14.69 -6.33 1.85
C MET A 137 14.06 -6.83 3.15
N LEU A 138 14.72 -6.64 4.30
CA LEU A 138 14.12 -6.96 5.60
C LEU A 138 12.91 -6.07 5.88
N ALA A 139 13.00 -4.77 5.58
CA ALA A 139 11.87 -3.86 5.67
C ALA A 139 10.71 -4.27 4.75
N ALA A 140 11.00 -4.55 3.48
CA ALA A 140 10.02 -5.01 2.49
C ALA A 140 9.34 -6.32 2.94
N GLN A 141 10.09 -7.25 3.52
CA GLN A 141 9.56 -8.49 4.05
C GLN A 141 8.57 -8.24 5.20
N SER A 142 8.93 -7.36 6.15
CA SER A 142 8.03 -6.99 7.24
C SER A 142 6.77 -6.28 6.75
N ILE A 143 6.90 -5.42 5.73
CA ILE A 143 5.75 -4.78 5.07
C ILE A 143 4.84 -5.83 4.43
N PHE A 144 5.41 -6.77 3.67
CA PHE A 144 4.63 -7.84 3.05
C PHE A 144 3.88 -8.67 4.09
N GLU A 145 4.51 -9.00 5.21
CA GLU A 145 3.86 -9.73 6.31
C GLU A 145 2.72 -8.94 6.94
N ALA A 146 2.90 -7.63 7.17
CA ALA A 146 1.86 -6.75 7.70
C ALA A 146 0.68 -6.57 6.72
N LEU A 147 0.96 -6.58 5.41
CA LEU A 147 -0.04 -6.49 4.34
C LEU A 147 -0.61 -7.84 3.89
N SER A 148 -0.28 -8.94 4.57
CA SER A 148 -0.75 -10.28 4.20
C SER A 148 -1.64 -10.90 5.29
N LEU A 149 -2.75 -11.47 4.85
CA LEU A 149 -3.66 -12.29 5.63
C LEU A 149 -3.76 -13.66 4.96
N THR A 150 -3.50 -14.74 5.68
CA THR A 150 -3.60 -16.12 5.21
C THR A 150 -4.52 -16.88 6.14
N VAL A 151 -5.65 -17.34 5.60
CA VAL A 151 -6.65 -18.12 6.35
C VAL A 151 -6.83 -19.48 5.70
N SER A 152 -7.13 -20.51 6.48
CA SER A 152 -7.43 -21.86 6.00
C SER A 152 -8.48 -22.52 6.90
N GLU A 153 -8.94 -23.72 6.57
CA GLU A 153 -9.86 -24.44 7.46
C GLU A 153 -9.25 -24.73 8.85
N ALA A 154 -7.93 -24.96 8.90
CA ALA A 154 -7.20 -25.19 10.16
C ALA A 154 -7.00 -23.90 10.96
N ASN A 155 -6.82 -22.77 10.27
CA ASN A 155 -6.67 -21.43 10.86
C ASN A 155 -7.71 -20.49 10.23
N PRO A 156 -8.99 -20.60 10.65
CA PRO A 156 -10.09 -19.96 9.95
C PRO A 156 -10.11 -18.46 10.10
N SER A 157 -9.34 -17.87 11.01
CA SER A 157 -9.31 -16.43 11.23
C SER A 157 -7.88 -15.92 11.41
N GLN A 158 -7.56 -14.82 10.74
CA GLN A 158 -6.35 -14.04 10.97
C GLN A 158 -6.71 -12.55 11.10
N GLU A 159 -6.07 -11.88 12.04
CA GLU A 159 -6.22 -10.44 12.27
C GLU A 159 -4.89 -9.73 11.99
N GLN A 160 -4.97 -8.55 11.38
CA GLN A 160 -3.88 -7.59 11.26
C GLN A 160 -4.32 -6.24 11.80
N THR A 161 -3.38 -5.50 12.38
CA THR A 161 -3.62 -4.16 12.90
C THR A 161 -2.63 -3.19 12.31
N TRP A 162 -3.10 -1.99 12.01
CA TRP A 162 -2.32 -0.93 11.41
C TRP A 162 -2.52 0.37 12.20
N LEU A 163 -1.44 0.94 12.71
CA LEU A 163 -1.50 2.19 13.45
C LEU A 163 -1.53 3.38 12.49
N THR A 164 -2.47 4.30 12.70
CA THR A 164 -2.57 5.57 11.96
C THR A 164 -2.69 6.73 12.93
N THR A 165 -2.52 7.96 12.44
CA THR A 165 -2.75 9.19 13.22
C THR A 165 -4.17 9.31 13.78
N ALA A 166 -5.17 8.72 13.10
CA ALA A 166 -6.57 8.72 13.52
C ALA A 166 -6.91 7.61 14.53
N GLY A 167 -6.00 6.65 14.75
CA GLY A 167 -6.19 5.50 15.63
C GLY A 167 -5.80 4.17 14.97
N LEU A 168 -6.21 3.07 15.61
CA LEU A 168 -5.88 1.72 15.14
C LEU A 168 -6.90 1.25 14.11
N LEU A 169 -6.44 0.95 12.91
CA LEU A 169 -7.17 0.16 11.92
C LEU A 169 -6.97 -1.32 12.26
N ARG A 170 -8.05 -2.10 12.25
CA ARG A 170 -8.00 -3.55 12.43
C ARG A 170 -8.71 -4.23 11.29
N VAL A 171 -8.06 -5.20 10.67
CA VAL A 171 -8.58 -6.00 9.57
C VAL A 171 -8.53 -7.46 9.99
N GLN A 172 -9.66 -8.13 9.93
CA GLN A 172 -9.79 -9.54 10.23
C GLN A 172 -10.36 -10.25 9.01
N ALA A 173 -9.67 -11.29 8.53
CA ALA A 173 -10.18 -12.21 7.54
C ALA A 173 -10.66 -13.48 8.25
N THR A 174 -11.81 -14.00 7.86
CA THR A 174 -12.37 -15.26 8.37
C THR A 174 -12.87 -16.11 7.21
N CYS A 175 -12.44 -17.37 7.15
CA CYS A 175 -12.87 -18.34 6.16
C CYS A 175 -13.83 -19.36 6.78
N SER A 176 -15.00 -19.52 6.19
CA SER A 176 -16.02 -20.50 6.61
C SER A 176 -16.75 -21.08 5.41
N GLU A 177 -16.80 -22.40 5.26
CA GLU A 177 -17.66 -23.10 4.28
C GLU A 177 -17.65 -22.47 2.87
N SER A 178 -16.48 -22.19 2.31
CA SER A 178 -16.30 -21.55 0.98
C SER A 178 -16.71 -20.07 0.90
N HIS A 179 -16.76 -19.39 2.03
CA HIS A 179 -16.95 -17.94 2.11
C HIS A 179 -15.79 -17.27 2.83
N LEU A 180 -15.34 -16.14 2.29
CA LEU A 180 -14.42 -15.22 2.93
C LEU A 180 -15.23 -14.05 3.50
N GLU A 181 -15.23 -13.91 4.83
CA GLU A 181 -15.66 -12.69 5.53
C GLU A 181 -14.44 -11.84 5.83
N VAL A 182 -14.48 -10.57 5.46
CA VAL A 182 -13.49 -9.57 5.88
C VAL A 182 -14.17 -8.52 6.72
N ARG A 183 -13.69 -8.35 7.94
CA ARG A 183 -14.16 -7.38 8.93
C ARG A 183 -13.09 -6.33 9.14
N ALA A 184 -13.43 -5.07 8.91
CA ALA A 184 -12.53 -3.93 9.11
C ALA A 184 -13.12 -2.97 10.14
N VAL A 185 -12.42 -2.80 11.27
CA VAL A 185 -12.75 -1.78 12.27
C VAL A 185 -11.95 -0.52 11.94
N MET A 186 -12.68 0.47 11.45
CA MET A 186 -12.13 1.72 10.95
C MET A 186 -12.03 2.76 12.08
N PRO A 187 -10.86 3.38 12.30
CA PRO A 187 -10.68 4.41 13.32
C PRO A 187 -11.39 5.73 12.95
N MET A 188 -11.77 5.88 11.68
CA MET A 188 -12.50 7.04 11.16
C MET A 188 -13.35 6.65 9.94
N GLY A 189 -14.03 7.61 9.32
CA GLY A 189 -14.75 7.39 8.06
C GLY A 189 -13.81 6.96 6.93
N GLY A 190 -14.30 6.15 6.01
CA GLY A 190 -13.54 5.52 4.94
C GLY A 190 -14.33 4.46 4.18
N SER A 191 -13.65 3.74 3.31
CA SER A 191 -14.20 2.65 2.51
C SER A 191 -13.29 1.45 2.49
N VAL A 192 -13.89 0.28 2.24
CA VAL A 192 -13.18 -1.00 2.10
C VAL A 192 -13.71 -1.67 0.85
N VAL A 193 -12.81 -2.12 0.00
CA VAL A 193 -13.12 -2.83 -1.25
C VAL A 193 -12.37 -4.15 -1.26
N LEU A 194 -13.08 -5.25 -1.40
CA LEU A 194 -12.54 -6.59 -1.54
C LEU A 194 -12.74 -7.05 -2.98
N THR A 195 -11.64 -7.34 -3.65
CA THR A 195 -11.58 -7.72 -5.06
C THR A 195 -11.08 -9.16 -5.17
N SER A 196 -11.87 -9.99 -5.84
CA SER A 196 -11.52 -11.34 -6.28
C SER A 196 -11.35 -11.37 -7.81
N LEU A 197 -11.05 -12.54 -8.37
CA LEU A 197 -10.96 -12.73 -9.82
C LEU A 197 -12.29 -12.44 -10.53
N ASP A 198 -13.40 -12.88 -9.94
CA ASP A 198 -14.73 -12.84 -10.57
C ASP A 198 -15.69 -11.81 -9.95
N GLU A 199 -15.38 -11.30 -8.75
CA GLU A 199 -16.29 -10.48 -7.95
C GLU A 199 -15.56 -9.34 -7.25
N THR A 200 -16.23 -8.20 -7.09
CA THR A 200 -15.76 -7.08 -6.27
C THR A 200 -16.88 -6.65 -5.34
N ALA A 201 -16.62 -6.65 -4.04
CA ALA A 201 -17.52 -6.15 -3.01
C ALA A 201 -16.94 -4.91 -2.35
N GLY A 202 -17.76 -3.90 -2.08
CA GLY A 202 -17.33 -2.66 -1.45
C GLY A 202 -18.33 -2.19 -0.40
N SER A 203 -17.83 -1.51 0.63
CA SER A 203 -18.65 -0.87 1.64
C SER A 203 -17.94 0.36 2.20
N GLU A 204 -18.71 1.37 2.59
CA GLU A 204 -18.19 2.65 3.05
C GLU A 204 -18.98 3.19 4.24
N ARG A 205 -18.33 4.07 4.99
CA ARG A 205 -18.94 4.74 6.14
C ARG A 205 -18.30 6.08 6.42
N SER A 206 -19.09 7.02 6.90
CA SER A 206 -18.64 8.39 7.19
C SER A 206 -18.11 8.59 8.63
N THR A 207 -18.31 7.62 9.53
CA THR A 207 -17.94 7.69 10.96
C THR A 207 -16.95 6.58 11.36
N PRO A 208 -16.40 6.51 12.59
CA PRO A 208 -15.60 5.38 13.14
C PRO A 208 -16.42 4.17 13.61
N GLY A 209 -15.89 2.94 13.55
CA GLY A 209 -16.66 1.68 13.64
C GLY A 209 -16.41 0.67 12.51
N GLU A 210 -17.33 -0.27 12.30
CA GLU A 210 -17.07 -1.52 11.58
C GLU A 210 -17.66 -1.60 10.16
N LEU A 211 -16.92 -2.23 9.24
CA LEU A 211 -17.34 -2.67 7.92
C LEU A 211 -17.16 -4.19 7.81
N VAL A 212 -18.13 -4.87 7.21
CA VAL A 212 -18.05 -6.32 6.95
C VAL A 212 -18.37 -6.57 5.48
N LEU A 213 -17.48 -7.29 4.80
CA LEU A 213 -17.63 -7.77 3.44
C LEU A 213 -17.64 -9.29 3.43
N ARG A 214 -18.40 -9.89 2.51
CA ARG A 214 -18.44 -11.33 2.30
C ARG A 214 -18.38 -11.63 0.82
N LEU A 215 -17.54 -12.59 0.45
CA LEU A 215 -17.40 -13.10 -0.91
C LEU A 215 -17.37 -14.63 -0.89
N ALA A 216 -17.76 -15.26 -2.00
CA ALA A 216 -17.47 -16.66 -2.22
C ALA A 216 -15.96 -16.86 -2.43
N THR A 217 -15.43 -17.98 -1.98
CA THR A 217 -14.00 -18.31 -2.12
C THR A 217 -13.78 -19.80 -2.25
N HIS A 218 -12.59 -20.18 -2.73
CA HIS A 218 -12.12 -21.56 -2.76
C HIS A 218 -10.69 -21.65 -2.19
N PRO A 219 -10.22 -22.83 -1.78
CA PRO A 219 -8.81 -23.05 -1.42
C PRO A 219 -7.88 -22.62 -2.56
N GLY A 220 -6.77 -21.98 -2.20
CA GLY A 220 -5.80 -21.39 -3.13
C GLY A 220 -6.23 -20.04 -3.74
N ALA A 221 -7.43 -19.53 -3.44
CA ALA A 221 -7.87 -18.23 -3.93
C ALA A 221 -7.05 -17.08 -3.31
N LEU A 222 -6.81 -16.06 -4.13
CA LEU A 222 -6.15 -14.82 -3.71
C LEU A 222 -7.10 -13.64 -3.93
N HIS A 223 -7.30 -12.84 -2.89
CA HIS A 223 -8.12 -11.64 -2.90
C HIS A 223 -7.29 -10.42 -2.54
N ARG A 224 -7.66 -9.26 -3.09
CA ARG A 224 -7.09 -7.97 -2.77
C ARG A 224 -8.08 -7.16 -1.95
N LEU A 225 -7.65 -6.68 -0.79
CA LEU A 225 -8.45 -5.82 0.07
C LEU A 225 -7.85 -4.42 0.09
N ASP A 226 -8.57 -3.43 -0.43
CA ASP A 226 -8.16 -2.03 -0.42
C ASP A 226 -8.93 -1.27 0.67
N VAL A 227 -8.20 -0.67 1.60
CA VAL A 227 -8.76 0.12 2.71
C VAL A 227 -8.41 1.59 2.51
N SER A 228 -9.42 2.44 2.34
CA SER A 228 -9.27 3.89 2.23
C SER A 228 -9.80 4.58 3.48
N LEU A 229 -9.03 5.51 4.05
CA LEU A 229 -9.49 6.40 5.12
C LEU A 229 -9.77 7.78 4.53
N ALA A 230 -10.76 8.50 5.05
CA ALA A 230 -11.12 9.83 4.53
C ALA A 230 -9.98 10.87 4.59
N GLN A 231 -8.99 10.65 5.46
CA GLN A 231 -7.76 11.47 5.53
C GLN A 231 -6.65 11.02 4.55
N ALA A 232 -6.70 9.79 4.05
CA ALA A 232 -5.79 9.34 2.99
C ALA A 232 -6.29 9.96 1.69
N GLN A 233 -5.60 11.00 1.19
CA GLN A 233 -5.90 11.67 -0.07
C GLN A 233 -5.69 10.73 -1.28
N GLY A 234 -6.55 9.72 -1.45
CA GLY A 234 -6.58 8.83 -2.60
C GLY A 234 -5.62 7.64 -2.61
N GLN A 235 -4.86 7.39 -1.53
CA GLN A 235 -4.00 6.19 -1.44
C GLN A 235 -4.59 5.15 -0.48
N PRO A 236 -5.27 4.10 -0.99
CA PRO A 236 -5.70 2.98 -0.16
C PRO A 236 -4.50 2.21 0.38
N LEU A 237 -4.69 1.57 1.53
CA LEU A 237 -3.82 0.53 2.04
C LEU A 237 -4.29 -0.82 1.49
N SER A 238 -3.48 -1.45 0.64
CA SER A 238 -3.81 -2.72 -0.01
C SER A 238 -3.24 -3.91 0.76
N PHE A 239 -4.12 -4.83 1.19
CA PHE A 239 -3.78 -6.12 1.75
C PHE A 239 -4.01 -7.24 0.73
N GLN A 240 -3.21 -8.29 0.82
CA GLN A 240 -3.43 -9.55 0.12
C GLN A 240 -4.02 -10.57 1.09
N VAL A 241 -5.16 -11.16 0.71
CA VAL A 241 -5.87 -12.18 1.50
C VAL A 241 -5.82 -13.50 0.73
N MET A 242 -5.07 -14.46 1.23
CA MET A 242 -4.92 -15.79 0.64
C MET A 242 -5.73 -16.83 1.43
N ILE A 243 -6.46 -17.66 0.71
CA ILE A 243 -7.04 -18.89 1.27
C ILE A 243 -6.01 -19.99 1.07
N ALA A 244 -5.36 -20.43 2.14
CA ALA A 244 -4.47 -21.58 2.09
C ALA A 244 -5.26 -22.89 1.97
N ASP A 245 -4.60 -23.87 1.37
CA ASP A 245 -5.11 -25.23 1.15
C ASP A 245 -5.27 -26.02 2.47
#